data_AF-A0A3A5JHD2-F1
#
_entry.id   AF-A0A3A5JHD2-F1
#
_cell.length_a   1.000
_cell.length_b   1.000
_cell.length_c   1.000
_cell.angle_alpha   90.00
_cell.angle_beta   90.00
_cell.angle_gamma   90.00
#
_symmetry.space_group_name_H-M   'P 1'
#
loop_
_entity.id
_entity.type
_entity.pdbx_description
1 polymer ?
#
loop_
_entity_poly.entity_id
_entity_poly.type
_entity_poly.pdbx_seq_one_letter_code
_entity_poly.pdbx_strand_id
1 'polypeptide(L)'
;MTSPSRPSGYDVAYHRSCRRSDCHLTIGFDRSQGRIPRFLLLLHYRTSTNPVEWTEIARMDHNETPNHGHDVYQEGLHVDVARRTKRTVKLQIRHSPLPVNRGIVVKACDEYLRNEADYFIDVFEERHPPSSPPHWSPDGGRPTHRLMSMDQVSADMSRKAPIEEESISSEELSEVLAEATGATPEEIDRGAEEFEIAPTEEAAIIGYGGHGPLTGSEDSHDNAD
;
A
#
# COMPACT_ATOMS: atom_id res chain seq x y z
N MET A 1 2.16 6.94 -18.24
CA MET A 1 0.78 6.79 -17.72
C MET A 1 0.56 7.84 -16.66
N THR A 2 -0.64 8.42 -16.53
CA THR A 2 -0.93 9.44 -15.51
C THR A 2 -1.14 8.81 -14.13
N SER A 3 -1.53 7.54 -14.05
CA SER A 3 -1.74 6.74 -12.84
C SER A 3 -1.07 5.35 -12.96
N PRO A 4 -0.81 4.65 -11.84
CA PRO A 4 -0.35 3.25 -11.85
C PRO A 4 -1.44 2.31 -12.39
N SER A 5 -1.06 1.14 -12.91
CA SER A 5 -2.02 0.11 -13.31
C SER A 5 -2.74 -0.49 -12.10
N ARG A 6 -4.02 -0.84 -12.25
CA ARG A 6 -4.77 -1.58 -11.23
C ARG A 6 -4.27 -3.02 -11.11
N PRO A 7 -4.39 -3.66 -9.93
CA PRO A 7 -4.16 -5.09 -9.75
C PRO A 7 -4.93 -5.92 -10.77
N SER A 8 -4.21 -6.76 -11.51
CA SER A 8 -4.81 -7.69 -12.47
C SER A 8 -5.19 -9.02 -11.83
N GLY A 9 -6.21 -9.68 -12.38
CA GLY A 9 -6.59 -11.03 -11.97
C GLY A 9 -7.39 -11.08 -10.67
N TYR A 10 -7.98 -9.95 -10.24
CA TYR A 10 -8.95 -9.86 -9.15
C TYR A 10 -10.34 -9.59 -9.73
N ASP A 11 -11.39 -10.05 -9.06
CA ASP A 11 -12.78 -9.77 -9.48
C ASP A 11 -13.11 -8.28 -9.49
N VAL A 12 -12.49 -7.54 -8.57
CA VAL A 12 -12.70 -6.12 -8.35
C VAL A 12 -11.35 -5.43 -8.18
N ALA A 13 -11.16 -4.28 -8.84
CA ALA A 13 -9.95 -3.48 -8.69
C ALA A 13 -10.19 -1.97 -8.89
N TYR A 14 -9.67 -1.16 -7.96
CA TYR A 14 -9.88 0.29 -7.90
C TYR A 14 -8.59 1.06 -7.64
N HIS A 15 -8.64 2.36 -7.97
CA HIS A 15 -7.68 3.35 -7.52
C HIS A 15 -8.19 4.09 -6.28
N ARG A 16 -7.26 4.50 -5.43
CA ARG A 16 -7.48 5.30 -4.24
C ARG A 16 -6.51 6.47 -4.23
N SER A 17 -7.05 7.66 -4.01
CA SER A 17 -6.25 8.87 -3.89
C SER A 17 -5.63 8.96 -2.49
N CYS A 18 -4.33 9.19 -2.43
CA CYS A 18 -3.62 9.48 -1.19
C CYS A 18 -3.69 10.98 -0.87
N ARG A 19 -3.32 11.37 0.36
CA ARG A 19 -3.21 12.81 0.72
C ARG A 19 -2.17 13.53 -0.11
N ARG A 20 -1.11 12.82 -0.52
CA ARG A 20 -0.07 13.31 -1.41
C ARG A 20 -0.38 12.96 -2.86
N SER A 21 -0.21 13.92 -3.76
CA SER A 21 -0.44 13.75 -5.21
C SER A 21 0.67 13.00 -5.94
N ASP A 22 1.80 12.75 -5.29
CA ASP A 22 2.87 11.87 -5.75
C ASP A 22 2.71 10.44 -5.24
N CYS A 23 1.56 10.12 -4.61
CA CYS A 23 1.21 8.79 -4.14
C CYS A 23 -0.16 8.35 -4.68
N HIS A 24 -0.29 7.05 -4.97
CA HIS A 24 -1.55 6.42 -5.30
C HIS A 24 -1.64 5.05 -4.67
N LEU A 25 -2.81 4.69 -4.15
CA LEU A 25 -3.07 3.33 -3.69
C LEU A 25 -3.91 2.61 -4.75
N THR A 26 -3.62 1.34 -5.00
CA THR A 26 -4.48 0.47 -5.79
C THR A 26 -4.90 -0.73 -4.97
N ILE A 27 -6.18 -1.09 -5.06
CA ILE A 27 -6.79 -2.17 -4.29
C ILE A 27 -7.38 -3.18 -5.26
N GLY A 28 -7.14 -4.47 -5.03
CA GLY A 28 -7.80 -5.57 -5.73
C GLY A 28 -8.27 -6.62 -4.74
N PHE A 29 -9.45 -7.20 -4.95
CA PHE A 29 -9.95 -8.31 -4.14
C PHE A 29 -10.92 -9.21 -4.91
N ASP A 30 -11.00 -10.47 -4.48
CA ASP A 30 -11.95 -11.45 -5.01
C ASP A 30 -13.23 -11.48 -4.17
N ARG A 31 -14.34 -11.87 -4.80
CA ARG A 31 -15.64 -12.03 -4.15
C ARG A 31 -16.09 -13.48 -4.27
N SER A 32 -16.30 -14.15 -3.13
CA SER A 32 -16.82 -15.50 -3.12
C SER A 32 -17.80 -15.65 -1.97
N GLN A 33 -19.06 -16.02 -2.22
CA GLN A 33 -20.03 -16.42 -1.17
C GLN A 33 -20.08 -15.53 0.10
N GLY A 34 -20.06 -14.20 -0.04
CA GLY A 34 -20.09 -13.27 1.11
C GLY A 34 -18.78 -13.20 1.90
N ARG A 35 -17.65 -13.56 1.29
CA ARG A 35 -16.30 -13.46 1.84
C ARG A 35 -15.32 -12.97 0.77
N ILE A 36 -14.21 -12.43 1.24
CA ILE A 36 -13.06 -12.01 0.42
C ILE A 36 -11.95 -13.05 0.62
N PRO A 37 -11.72 -14.00 -0.30
CA PRO A 37 -10.70 -15.03 -0.13
C PRO A 37 -9.28 -14.52 -0.42
N ARG A 38 -9.16 -13.41 -1.18
CA ARG A 38 -7.89 -12.82 -1.57
C ARG A 38 -8.04 -11.30 -1.70
N PHE A 39 -7.05 -10.56 -1.25
CA PHE A 39 -6.94 -9.12 -1.49
C PHE A 39 -5.48 -8.71 -1.69
N LEU A 40 -5.27 -7.55 -2.33
CA LEU A 40 -3.98 -6.93 -2.57
C LEU A 40 -4.15 -5.41 -2.53
N LEU A 41 -3.35 -4.76 -1.69
CA LEU A 41 -3.24 -3.31 -1.60
C LEU A 41 -1.80 -2.92 -1.92
N LEU A 42 -1.62 -2.04 -2.89
CA LEU A 42 -0.33 -1.55 -3.34
C LEU A 42 -0.27 -0.03 -3.21
N LEU A 43 0.67 0.48 -2.42
CA LEU A 43 1.01 1.89 -2.38
C LEU A 43 2.08 2.16 -3.45
N HIS A 44 1.75 3.07 -4.36
CA HIS A 44 2.62 3.52 -5.44
C HIS A 44 3.12 4.93 -5.17
N TYR A 45 4.40 5.17 -5.46
CA TYR A 45 5.05 6.47 -5.39
C TYR A 45 5.57 6.89 -6.77
N ARG A 46 5.40 8.16 -7.13
CA ARG A 46 5.86 8.69 -8.42
C ARG A 46 7.34 9.05 -8.36
N THR A 47 8.19 8.22 -8.96
CA THR A 47 9.66 8.35 -8.94
C THR A 47 10.23 9.20 -10.06
N SER A 48 9.47 9.39 -11.14
CA SER A 48 9.80 10.31 -12.24
C SER A 48 8.56 11.03 -12.75
N THR A 49 8.73 12.25 -13.26
CA THR A 49 7.66 13.08 -13.84
C THR A 49 7.77 13.21 -15.36
N ASN A 50 8.90 12.84 -15.96
CA ASN A 50 9.08 12.85 -17.42
C ASN A 50 10.11 11.80 -17.88
N PRO A 51 9.66 10.61 -18.36
CA PRO A 51 8.27 10.16 -18.37
C PRO A 51 7.72 10.00 -16.94
N VAL A 52 6.39 10.06 -16.78
CA VAL A 52 5.77 9.74 -15.49
C VAL A 52 5.98 8.26 -15.18
N GLU A 53 6.63 7.97 -14.05
CA GLU A 53 6.90 6.62 -13.56
C GLU A 53 6.33 6.45 -12.16
N TRP A 54 5.57 5.38 -11.97
CA TRP A 54 5.01 4.95 -10.69
C TRP A 54 5.71 3.67 -10.25
N THR A 55 6.11 3.62 -8.99
CA THR A 55 6.80 2.47 -8.40
C THR A 55 6.00 1.98 -7.20
N GLU A 56 5.75 0.68 -7.12
CA GLU A 56 5.20 0.02 -5.93
C GLU A 56 6.23 0.11 -4.81
N ILE A 57 5.86 0.76 -3.70
CA ILE A 57 6.75 0.98 -2.55
C ILE A 57 6.33 0.21 -1.31
N ALA A 58 5.05 -0.12 -1.17
CA ALA A 58 4.54 -0.94 -0.09
C ALA A 58 3.38 -1.82 -0.57
N ARG A 59 3.35 -3.05 -0.06
CA ARG A 59 2.36 -4.07 -0.39
C ARG A 59 1.80 -4.72 0.86
N MET A 60 0.48 -4.88 0.90
CA MET A 60 -0.22 -5.74 1.85
C MET A 60 -1.13 -6.68 1.07
N ASP A 61 -1.03 -7.99 1.32
CA ASP A 61 -1.85 -8.97 0.62
C ASP A 61 -2.29 -10.11 1.53
N HIS A 62 -3.38 -10.74 1.10
CA HIS A 62 -3.92 -11.94 1.69
C HIS A 62 -4.36 -12.89 0.59
N ASN A 63 -4.11 -14.18 0.79
CA ASN A 63 -4.63 -15.27 -0.03
C ASN A 63 -4.83 -16.51 0.84
N GLU A 64 -6.06 -17.01 0.92
CA GLU A 64 -6.36 -18.24 1.68
C GLU A 64 -5.88 -19.53 1.01
N THR A 65 -5.36 -19.46 -0.22
CA THR A 65 -4.94 -20.64 -0.98
C THR A 65 -3.53 -21.09 -0.55
N PRO A 66 -3.34 -22.30 0.02
CA PRO A 66 -2.12 -22.69 0.75
C PRO A 66 -0.81 -22.75 -0.05
N ASN A 67 -0.86 -22.69 -1.38
CA ASN A 67 0.30 -23.02 -2.22
C ASN A 67 0.93 -21.81 -2.91
N HIS A 68 0.30 -20.62 -2.91
CA HIS A 68 0.75 -19.50 -3.74
C HIS A 68 0.46 -18.10 -3.15
N GLY A 69 0.23 -17.95 -1.83
CA GLY A 69 0.10 -16.61 -1.25
C GLY A 69 0.20 -16.54 0.28
N HIS A 70 0.03 -15.33 0.81
CA HIS A 70 0.18 -14.98 2.23
C HIS A 70 -1.14 -15.12 2.98
N ASP A 71 -1.23 -16.00 3.98
CA ASP A 71 -2.44 -16.05 4.82
C ASP A 71 -2.25 -15.21 6.09
N VAL A 72 -2.66 -13.93 6.03
CA VAL A 72 -2.56 -13.02 7.18
C VAL A 72 -3.28 -13.53 8.43
N TYR A 73 -4.25 -14.45 8.33
CA TYR A 73 -4.92 -15.02 9.49
C TYR A 73 -4.08 -16.10 10.20
N GLN A 74 -3.05 -16.61 9.54
CA GLN A 74 -2.06 -17.52 10.12
C GLN A 74 -0.73 -16.81 10.42
N GLU A 75 -0.34 -15.88 9.55
CA GLU A 75 0.96 -15.19 9.59
C GLU A 75 0.92 -13.86 10.37
N GLY A 76 -0.26 -13.29 10.57
CA GLY A 76 -0.43 -11.91 11.02
C GLY A 76 -0.24 -10.90 9.89
N LEU A 77 -0.63 -9.65 10.16
CA LEU A 77 -0.56 -8.57 9.20
C LEU A 77 0.89 -8.14 8.95
N HIS A 78 1.27 -8.03 7.68
CA HIS A 78 2.60 -7.60 7.29
C HIS A 78 2.58 -6.69 6.07
N VAL A 79 3.65 -5.92 5.91
CA VAL A 79 3.88 -5.04 4.76
C VAL A 79 5.21 -5.41 4.11
N ASP A 80 5.19 -5.69 2.81
CA ASP A 80 6.41 -5.78 2.02
C ASP A 80 6.78 -4.37 1.54
N VAL A 81 7.94 -3.86 1.97
CA VAL A 81 8.40 -2.50 1.67
C VAL A 81 9.59 -2.54 0.73
N ALA A 82 9.42 -1.95 -0.45
CA ALA A 82 10.48 -1.82 -1.43
C ALA A 82 11.51 -0.77 -0.99
N ARG A 83 12.76 -0.92 -1.45
CA ARG A 83 13.83 0.05 -1.24
C ARG A 83 14.49 0.33 -2.57
N ARG A 84 14.86 1.60 -2.82
CA ARG A 84 15.33 2.05 -4.13
C ARG A 84 16.51 1.25 -4.67
N THR A 85 17.45 0.88 -3.80
CA THR A 85 18.67 0.15 -4.18
C THR A 85 18.87 -1.15 -3.39
N LYS A 86 18.12 -1.33 -2.29
CA LYS A 86 18.22 -2.48 -1.41
C LYS A 86 17.08 -3.46 -1.64
N ARG A 87 17.24 -4.70 -1.16
CA ARG A 87 16.19 -5.73 -1.23
C ARG A 87 14.91 -5.28 -0.52
N THR A 88 13.76 -5.74 -0.97
CA THR A 88 12.49 -5.61 -0.23
C THR A 88 12.63 -6.18 1.17
N VAL A 89 11.98 -5.55 2.14
CA VAL A 89 11.93 -5.99 3.54
C VAL A 89 10.48 -6.29 3.91
N LYS A 90 10.25 -7.36 4.66
CA LYS A 90 8.92 -7.70 5.18
C LYS A 90 8.83 -7.21 6.64
N LEU A 91 7.91 -6.29 6.87
CA LEU A 91 7.58 -5.73 8.19
C LEU A 91 6.38 -6.47 8.76
N GLN A 92 6.53 -7.07 9.94
CA GLN A 92 5.41 -7.55 10.72
C GLN A 92 4.79 -6.36 11.46
N ILE A 93 3.53 -6.08 11.20
CA ILE A 93 2.79 -5.01 11.85
C ILE A 93 2.12 -5.58 13.09
N ARG A 94 2.20 -4.88 14.22
CA ARG A 94 1.47 -5.28 15.43
C ARG A 94 0.01 -4.85 15.27
N HIS A 95 -0.92 -5.71 15.63
CA HIS A 95 -2.34 -5.42 15.52
C HIS A 95 -3.13 -6.19 16.60
N SER A 96 -4.34 -5.71 16.89
CA SER A 96 -5.34 -6.46 17.67
C SER A 96 -5.82 -7.71 16.87
N PRO A 97 -6.57 -8.67 17.44
CA PRO A 97 -7.00 -9.85 16.69
C PRO A 97 -7.71 -9.49 15.37
N LEU A 98 -7.33 -10.17 14.28
CA LEU A 98 -7.88 -9.89 12.95
C LEU A 98 -9.42 -10.10 12.92
N PRO A 99 -10.18 -9.09 12.46
CA PRO A 99 -11.62 -9.23 12.24
C PRO A 99 -11.96 -10.40 11.31
N VAL A 100 -13.02 -11.15 11.63
CA VAL A 100 -13.51 -12.26 10.79
C VAL A 100 -14.02 -11.75 9.45
N ASN A 101 -14.70 -10.60 9.45
CA ASN A 101 -15.09 -9.95 8.21
C ASN A 101 -13.86 -9.30 7.56
N ARG A 102 -13.40 -9.88 6.45
CA ARG A 102 -12.22 -9.41 5.70
C ARG A 102 -12.42 -8.05 5.03
N GLY A 103 -13.65 -7.60 4.82
CA GLY A 103 -13.92 -6.23 4.36
C GLY A 103 -13.40 -5.19 5.35
N ILE A 104 -13.55 -5.45 6.65
CA ILE A 104 -12.98 -4.61 7.71
C ILE A 104 -11.45 -4.56 7.58
N VAL A 105 -10.80 -5.71 7.36
CA VAL A 105 -9.34 -5.79 7.23
C VAL A 105 -8.85 -5.01 6.01
N VAL A 106 -9.52 -5.15 4.86
CA VAL A 106 -9.18 -4.39 3.64
C VAL A 106 -9.31 -2.89 3.87
N LYS A 107 -10.40 -2.45 4.51
CA LYS A 107 -10.62 -1.04 4.84
C LYS A 107 -9.52 -0.49 5.75
N ALA A 108 -9.21 -1.19 6.83
CA ALA A 108 -8.15 -0.78 7.75
C ALA A 108 -6.76 -0.75 7.08
N CYS A 109 -6.47 -1.68 6.15
CA CYS A 109 -5.22 -1.66 5.39
C CYS A 109 -5.15 -0.46 4.41
N ASP A 110 -6.26 -0.07 3.78
CA ASP A 110 -6.32 1.15 2.95
C ASP A 110 -5.98 2.38 3.77
N GLU A 111 -6.59 2.52 4.94
CA GLU A 111 -6.36 3.65 5.83
C GLU A 111 -4.94 3.67 6.36
N TYR A 112 -4.42 2.52 6.79
CA TYR A 112 -3.06 2.37 7.27
C TYR A 112 -2.03 2.81 6.22
N LEU A 113 -2.06 2.24 5.01
CA LEU A 113 -1.10 2.60 3.95
C LEU A 113 -1.19 4.06 3.53
N ARG A 114 -2.39 4.66 3.57
CA ARG A 114 -2.58 6.08 3.23
C ARG A 114 -2.09 7.01 4.34
N ASN A 115 -2.24 6.63 5.61
CA ASN A 115 -1.78 7.41 6.76
C ASN A 115 -0.26 7.32 6.93
N GLU A 116 0.33 6.15 6.66
CA GLU A 116 1.75 5.86 6.82
C GLU A 116 2.56 6.09 5.52
N ALA A 117 1.98 6.69 4.49
CA ALA A 117 2.61 6.85 3.18
C ALA A 117 3.97 7.57 3.26
N ASP A 118 4.10 8.61 4.10
CA ASP A 118 5.36 9.33 4.29
C ASP A 118 6.48 8.42 4.81
N TYR A 119 6.16 7.53 5.75
CA TYR A 119 7.11 6.55 6.28
C TYR A 119 7.60 5.63 5.15
N PHE A 120 6.69 5.07 4.35
CA PHE A 120 7.06 4.15 3.27
C PHE A 120 7.88 4.84 2.17
N ILE A 121 7.61 6.10 1.86
CA ILE A 121 8.44 6.88 0.93
C ILE A 121 9.84 7.10 1.52
N ASP A 122 9.95 7.46 2.81
CA ASP A 122 11.23 7.66 3.47
C ASP A 122 12.07 6.38 3.54
N VAL A 123 11.43 5.22 3.75
CA VAL A 123 12.10 3.91 3.66
C VAL A 123 12.50 3.59 2.23
N PHE A 124 11.63 3.83 1.26
CA PHE A 124 11.90 3.57 -0.16
C PHE A 124 13.09 4.40 -0.66
N GLU A 125 13.09 5.70 -0.35
CA GLU A 125 14.17 6.65 -0.66
C GLU A 125 15.40 6.48 0.24
N GLU A 126 15.37 5.49 1.13
CA GLU A 126 16.45 5.13 2.05
C GLU A 126 16.90 6.29 2.96
N ARG A 127 15.99 7.24 3.23
CA ARG A 127 16.16 8.32 4.20
C ARG A 127 15.92 7.85 5.63
N HIS A 128 15.11 6.81 5.79
CA HIS A 128 14.81 6.17 7.06
C HIS A 128 15.05 4.66 6.97
N PRO A 129 15.69 4.02 7.96
CA PRO A 129 15.79 2.57 8.00
C PRO A 129 14.40 1.94 8.25
N PRO A 130 14.10 0.76 7.67
CA PRO A 130 12.81 0.08 7.85
C PRO A 130 12.56 -0.44 9.27
N SER A 131 13.57 -0.40 10.14
CA SER A 131 13.45 -0.66 11.56
C SER A 131 14.13 0.47 12.32
N SER A 132 13.34 1.36 12.90
CA SER A 132 13.78 2.24 13.96
C SER A 132 12.58 2.61 14.79
N PRO A 133 12.42 2.10 16.02
CA PRO A 133 11.71 2.91 17.01
C PRO A 133 12.40 4.29 17.03
N PRO A 134 11.66 5.40 17.20
CA PRO A 134 12.29 6.71 17.29
C PRO A 134 13.36 6.66 18.38
N HIS A 135 14.59 7.06 18.04
CA HIS A 135 15.63 7.25 19.04
C HIS A 135 15.18 8.45 19.88
N TRP A 136 14.56 8.22 21.04
CA TRP A 136 14.36 9.29 22.02
C TRP A 136 15.75 9.78 22.41
N SER A 137 16.15 10.93 21.87
CA SER A 137 17.12 11.77 22.57
C SER A 137 16.48 12.18 23.91
N PRO A 138 17.22 12.19 25.03
CA PRO A 138 16.68 12.61 26.34
C PRO A 138 16.07 14.02 26.36
N ASP A 139 16.28 14.79 25.29
CA ASP A 139 16.03 16.23 25.24
C ASP A 139 14.67 16.60 24.61
N GLY A 140 13.81 15.63 24.25
CA GLY A 140 12.42 15.89 23.84
C GLY A 140 12.25 16.77 22.59
N GLY A 141 13.28 16.89 21.75
CA GLY A 141 13.23 17.67 20.51
C GLY A 141 12.56 16.89 19.39
N ARG A 142 11.43 17.38 18.87
CA ARG A 142 10.95 16.98 17.54
C ARG A 142 12.10 17.20 16.55
N PRO A 143 12.49 16.22 15.71
CA PRO A 143 13.36 16.52 14.59
C PRO A 143 12.62 17.52 13.70
N THR A 144 13.18 18.72 13.59
CA THR A 144 12.72 19.74 12.67
C THR A 144 12.80 19.14 11.27
N HIS A 145 11.65 19.01 10.60
CA HIS A 145 11.61 18.69 9.19
C HIS A 145 12.56 19.66 8.49
N ARG A 146 13.59 19.11 7.86
CA ARG A 146 14.53 19.89 7.06
C ARG A 146 13.75 20.35 5.84
N LEU A 147 13.18 21.55 5.92
CA LEU A 147 12.61 22.28 4.79
C LEU A 147 13.72 22.41 3.74
N MET A 148 13.69 21.55 2.72
CA MET A 148 14.45 21.79 1.51
C MET A 148 13.70 22.82 0.67
N SER A 149 14.51 23.75 0.17
CA SER A 149 14.19 24.98 -0.55
C SER A 149 13.05 24.80 -1.56
N MET A 150 12.01 25.63 -1.43
CA MET A 150 11.05 25.88 -2.50
C MET A 150 11.78 26.65 -3.60
N ASP A 151 12.14 25.98 -4.69
CA ASP A 151 12.31 26.67 -5.96
C ASP A 151 10.93 27.13 -6.43
N GLN A 152 10.78 28.45 -6.48
CA GLN A 152 9.61 29.13 -7.01
C GLN A 152 9.38 28.70 -8.46
N VAL A 153 8.21 28.11 -8.73
CA VAL A 153 7.65 28.12 -10.08
C VAL A 153 6.32 28.84 -10.03
N SER A 154 6.29 29.93 -10.79
CA SER A 154 5.19 30.87 -10.96
C SER A 154 3.88 30.19 -11.36
N ALA A 155 2.81 30.72 -10.79
CA ALA A 155 1.44 30.51 -11.22
C ALA A 155 1.26 30.78 -12.72
N ASP A 156 0.71 29.81 -13.46
CA ASP A 156 -0.48 30.07 -14.29
C ASP A 156 -1.12 28.77 -14.77
N MET A 157 -2.41 28.86 -15.08
CA MET A 157 -3.25 27.91 -15.81
C MET A 157 -3.96 26.83 -14.99
N SER A 158 -5.08 27.29 -14.42
CA SER A 158 -6.34 26.57 -14.26
C SER A 158 -6.61 25.60 -15.42
N ARG A 159 -6.38 24.31 -15.16
CA ARG A 159 -7.12 23.20 -15.76
C ARG A 159 -7.39 22.21 -14.63
N LYS A 160 -8.66 22.08 -14.26
CA LYS A 160 -9.14 21.00 -13.39
C LYS A 160 -8.73 19.69 -14.07
N ALA A 161 -7.73 19.02 -13.52
CA ALA A 161 -7.21 17.79 -14.08
C ALA A 161 -8.29 16.69 -13.99
N PRO A 162 -8.40 15.76 -14.95
CA PRO A 162 -9.45 14.73 -15.01
C PRO A 162 -9.23 13.60 -13.97
N ILE A 163 -8.65 13.91 -12.81
CA ILE A 163 -8.15 12.93 -11.83
C ILE A 163 -9.27 12.45 -10.89
N GLU A 164 -10.36 13.21 -10.78
CA GLU A 164 -11.48 12.88 -9.87
C GLU A 164 -12.39 11.75 -10.40
N GLU A 165 -12.29 11.33 -11.67
CA GLU A 165 -13.28 10.41 -12.27
C GLU A 165 -12.96 8.89 -12.15
N GLU A 166 -11.76 8.48 -11.71
CA GLU A 166 -11.38 7.05 -11.64
C GLU A 166 -10.98 6.53 -10.24
N SER A 167 -10.89 7.37 -9.21
CA SER A 167 -10.57 6.93 -7.84
C SER A 167 -11.84 6.81 -6.98
N ILE A 168 -11.97 5.69 -6.27
CA ILE A 168 -13.11 5.43 -5.39
C ILE A 168 -12.99 6.18 -4.05
N SER A 169 -14.08 6.79 -3.59
CA SER A 169 -14.16 7.49 -2.30
C SER A 169 -14.14 6.53 -1.10
N SER A 170 -13.88 7.05 0.11
CA SER A 170 -13.85 6.21 1.33
C SER A 170 -15.18 5.51 1.56
N GLU A 171 -16.27 6.24 1.34
CA GLU A 171 -17.64 5.73 1.46
C GLU A 171 -17.92 4.65 0.41
N GLU A 172 -17.60 4.91 -0.86
CA GLU A 172 -17.80 3.95 -1.94
C GLU A 172 -16.97 2.66 -1.74
N LEU A 173 -15.76 2.76 -1.17
CA LEU A 173 -14.98 1.58 -0.78
C LEU A 173 -15.70 0.75 0.30
N SER A 174 -16.32 1.40 1.28
CA SER A 174 -17.09 0.71 2.32
C SER A 174 -18.33 0.04 1.74
N GLU A 175 -19.00 0.68 0.78
CA GLU A 175 -20.15 0.10 0.06
C GLU A 175 -19.78 -1.19 -0.67
N VAL A 176 -18.70 -1.20 -1.46
CA VAL A 176 -18.30 -2.40 -2.22
C VAL A 176 -17.79 -3.52 -1.33
N LEU A 177 -17.14 -3.19 -0.20
CA LEU A 177 -16.68 -4.18 0.78
C LEU A 177 -17.86 -4.77 1.57
N ALA A 178 -18.85 -3.93 1.91
CA ALA A 178 -20.08 -4.35 2.55
C ALA A 178 -20.86 -5.32 1.65
N GLU A 179 -21.04 -4.98 0.37
CA GLU A 179 -21.66 -5.87 -0.61
C GLU A 179 -20.90 -7.22 -0.72
N ALA A 180 -19.57 -7.18 -0.82
CA ALA A 180 -18.74 -8.37 -0.96
C ALA A 180 -18.80 -9.32 0.26
N THR A 181 -19.14 -8.80 1.44
CA THR A 181 -19.08 -9.53 2.72
C THR A 181 -20.43 -9.72 3.39
N GLY A 182 -21.50 -9.17 2.81
CA GLY A 182 -22.86 -9.25 3.37
C GLY A 182 -23.04 -8.41 4.63
N ALA A 183 -22.25 -7.35 4.81
CA ALA A 183 -22.33 -6.40 5.93
C ALA A 183 -22.96 -5.07 5.48
N THR A 184 -23.10 -4.09 6.39
CA THR A 184 -23.38 -2.69 6.01
C THR A 184 -22.10 -1.86 5.90
N PRO A 185 -22.09 -0.76 5.13
CA PRO A 185 -20.94 0.14 5.07
C PRO A 185 -20.51 0.66 6.44
N GLU A 186 -21.46 0.96 7.33
CA GLU A 186 -21.21 1.43 8.69
C GLU A 186 -20.56 0.35 9.57
N GLU A 187 -20.90 -0.93 9.36
CA GLU A 187 -20.23 -2.04 10.02
C GLU A 187 -18.78 -2.19 9.56
N ILE A 188 -18.51 -1.94 8.27
CA ILE A 188 -17.15 -1.93 7.71
C ILE A 188 -16.34 -0.78 8.31
N ASP A 189 -16.88 0.43 8.28
CA ASP A 189 -16.19 1.63 8.80
C ASP A 189 -15.91 1.51 10.30
N ARG A 190 -16.95 1.25 11.11
CA ARG A 190 -16.79 1.08 12.56
C ARG A 190 -15.82 -0.06 12.89
N GLY A 191 -15.94 -1.18 12.18
CA GLY A 191 -15.04 -2.31 12.38
C GLY A 191 -13.59 -1.96 12.07
N ALA A 192 -13.34 -1.13 11.06
CA ALA A 192 -11.99 -0.71 10.68
C ALA A 192 -11.42 0.28 11.71
N GLU A 193 -12.25 1.19 12.22
CA GLU A 193 -11.87 2.11 13.29
C GLU A 193 -11.56 1.38 14.62
N GLU A 194 -12.32 0.33 14.95
CA GLU A 194 -12.09 -0.50 16.14
C GLU A 194 -10.89 -1.44 15.98
N PHE A 195 -10.51 -1.78 14.75
CA PHE A 195 -9.38 -2.67 14.47
C PHE A 195 -8.05 -1.93 14.61
N GLU A 196 -7.46 -2.04 15.80
CA GLU A 196 -6.19 -1.39 16.11
C GLU A 196 -5.01 -2.02 15.32
N ILE A 197 -4.37 -1.19 14.49
CA ILE A 197 -3.09 -1.47 13.83
C ILE A 197 -2.05 -0.48 14.40
N ALA A 198 -0.96 -1.01 14.95
CA ALA A 198 0.12 -0.20 15.51
C ALA A 198 0.87 0.58 14.40
N PRO A 199 1.43 1.75 14.71
CA PRO A 199 2.15 2.56 13.74
C PRO A 199 3.43 1.87 13.26
N THR A 200 3.96 2.29 12.11
CA THR A 200 5.03 1.54 11.43
C THR A 200 6.35 1.52 12.20
N GLU A 201 6.58 2.46 13.11
CA GLU A 201 7.77 2.50 13.98
C GLU A 201 7.81 1.34 15.00
N GLU A 202 6.67 0.72 15.29
CA GLU A 202 6.59 -0.46 16.16
C GLU A 202 6.71 -1.79 15.39
N ALA A 203 6.84 -1.73 14.06
CA ALA A 203 6.94 -2.92 13.23
C ALA A 203 8.28 -3.65 13.43
N ALA A 204 8.24 -4.97 13.36
CA ALA A 204 9.43 -5.82 13.41
C ALA A 204 9.81 -6.30 12.01
N ILE A 205 11.10 -6.29 11.68
CA ILE A 205 11.57 -6.94 10.45
C ILE A 205 11.56 -8.45 10.67
N ILE A 206 10.77 -9.17 9.86
CA ILE A 206 10.65 -10.63 9.94
C ILE A 206 11.32 -11.35 8.77
N GLY A 207 11.82 -10.61 7.78
CA GLY A 207 12.58 -11.18 6.68
C GLY A 207 12.88 -10.17 5.58
N TYR A 208 13.61 -10.65 4.56
CA TYR A 208 13.79 -9.94 3.31
C TYR A 208 12.88 -10.57 2.25
N GLY A 209 12.01 -9.76 1.65
CA GLY A 209 11.07 -10.21 0.63
C GLY A 209 11.79 -10.70 -0.62
N GLY A 210 11.35 -11.84 -1.14
CA GLY A 210 11.81 -12.43 -2.39
C GLY A 210 10.88 -12.08 -3.55
N HIS A 211 10.75 -10.81 -3.91
CA HIS A 211 10.18 -10.42 -5.20
C HIS A 211 11.28 -9.74 -6.03
N GLY A 212 11.88 -10.52 -6.93
CA GLY A 212 12.71 -9.96 -8.00
C GLY A 212 11.86 -9.12 -8.96
N PRO A 213 12.46 -8.17 -9.70
CA PRO A 213 11.73 -7.38 -10.68
C PRO A 213 11.07 -8.29 -11.73
N LEU A 214 9.79 -8.04 -12.03
CA LEU A 214 9.12 -8.58 -13.20
C LEU A 214 9.65 -7.86 -14.44
N THR A 215 10.84 -8.24 -14.90
CA THR A 215 11.37 -7.80 -16.19
C THR A 215 11.80 -9.01 -17.01
N GLY A 216 11.04 -9.28 -18.06
CA GLY A 216 11.50 -9.86 -19.33
C GLY A 216 12.12 -11.26 -19.27
N SER A 217 11.34 -12.24 -19.71
CA SER A 217 11.90 -13.41 -20.39
C SER A 217 12.74 -12.94 -21.58
N GLU A 218 14.07 -12.95 -21.43
CA GLU A 218 14.96 -12.97 -22.59
C GLU A 218 14.93 -14.37 -23.19
N ASP A 219 14.32 -14.46 -24.37
CA ASP A 219 14.39 -15.62 -25.25
C ASP A 219 15.85 -15.99 -25.50
N SER A 220 16.20 -17.21 -25.10
CA SER A 220 17.42 -17.87 -25.54
C SER A 220 17.26 -18.19 -27.02
N HIS A 221 17.93 -17.41 -27.86
CA HIS A 221 18.27 -17.84 -29.21
C HIS A 221 19.30 -18.97 -29.11
N ASP A 222 18.85 -20.22 -29.27
CA ASP A 222 19.70 -21.31 -29.71
C ASP A 222 20.04 -21.08 -31.20
N ASN A 223 21.24 -20.56 -31.45
CA ASN A 223 21.91 -20.74 -32.73
C ASN A 223 22.75 -22.00 -32.65
N ALA A 224 22.27 -23.07 -33.28
CA ALA A 224 23.09 -24.21 -33.65
C ALA A 224 23.53 -24.04 -35.11
N ASP A 225 24.84 -23.87 -35.29
CA ASP A 225 25.59 -24.25 -36.51
C ASP A 225 26.28 -25.60 -36.22
#